data_AF-A0A939TWM5-F1
#
_entry.id   AF-A0A939TWM5-F1
#
_cell.length_a   1.000
_cell.length_b   1.000
_cell.length_c   1.000
_cell.angle_alpha   90.00
_cell.angle_beta   90.00
_cell.angle_gamma   90.00
#
_symmetry.space_group_name_H-M   'P 1'
#
loop_
_entity.id
_entity.type
_entity.pdbx_description
1 polymer ?
#
loop_
_entity_poly.entity_id
_entity_poly.type
_entity_poly.pdbx_seq_one_letter_code
_entity_poly.pdbx_strand_id
1 'polypeptide(L)'
;MKRFLLIISILLSCQAFAGTPGRTTSKAGIASTIAECKSIDGVELVELGRAATAALKGAIRLATINDPDGREVLKLMKGIRSITVLDYENCSQSDREKISLKIERALSGNDVLIEASDGGEKMRIYGLVDDKTDKVRDFVMYSPSDYALICIFGSISMDAIAKIASDD
;
A
#
# COMPACT_ATOMS: atom_id res chain seq x y z
N MET A 1 -1.25 -13.63 -5.17
CA MET A 1 0.22 -13.63 -4.94
C MET A 1 1.07 -13.19 -6.15
N LYS A 2 0.90 -13.77 -7.36
CA LYS A 2 1.67 -13.32 -8.55
C LYS A 2 1.49 -11.83 -8.89
N ARG A 3 0.28 -11.30 -8.73
CA ARG A 3 -0.04 -9.89 -9.00
C ARG A 3 0.41 -8.91 -7.91
N PHE A 4 0.63 -9.38 -6.67
CA PHE A 4 1.19 -8.57 -5.58
C PHE A 4 2.66 -8.22 -5.81
N LEU A 5 3.45 -9.20 -6.27
CA LEU A 5 4.81 -8.94 -6.74
C LEU A 5 4.80 -7.96 -7.91
N LEU A 6 3.85 -8.12 -8.85
CA LEU A 6 3.67 -7.27 -10.02
C LEU A 6 3.31 -5.82 -9.67
N ILE A 7 2.43 -5.58 -8.69
CA ILE A 7 2.08 -4.24 -8.18
C ILE A 7 3.29 -3.56 -7.52
N ILE A 8 4.13 -4.33 -6.82
CA ILE A 8 5.41 -3.82 -6.29
C ILE A 8 6.41 -3.57 -7.42
N SER A 9 6.41 -4.39 -8.48
CA SER A 9 7.24 -4.17 -9.67
C SER A 9 6.84 -2.93 -10.48
N ILE A 10 5.55 -2.59 -10.54
CA ILE A 10 5.05 -1.40 -11.25
C ILE A 10 5.52 -0.10 -10.57
N LEU A 11 5.80 -0.13 -9.26
CA LEU A 11 6.37 1.03 -8.54
C LEU A 11 7.77 1.43 -9.02
N LEU A 12 8.53 0.49 -9.58
CA LEU A 12 9.90 0.74 -10.06
C LEU A 12 9.89 1.59 -11.33
N SER A 13 8.95 1.34 -12.24
CA SER A 13 8.88 2.00 -13.56
C SER A 13 8.14 3.35 -13.59
N CYS A 14 7.59 3.80 -12.46
CA CYS A 14 6.71 4.96 -12.42
C CYS A 14 7.48 6.28 -12.24
N GLN A 15 7.44 7.14 -13.27
CA GLN A 15 7.83 8.53 -13.14
C GLN A 15 6.91 9.23 -12.13
N ALA A 16 7.41 9.48 -10.93
CA ALA A 16 6.64 10.05 -9.83
C ALA A 16 6.36 11.54 -10.04
N PHE A 17 5.09 11.91 -10.22
CA PHE A 17 4.63 13.27 -9.97
C PHE A 17 4.24 13.42 -8.50
N ALA A 18 5.02 14.20 -7.74
CA ALA A 18 4.73 14.51 -6.35
C ALA A 18 3.61 15.56 -6.24
N GLY A 19 2.47 15.17 -5.67
CA GLY A 19 1.38 16.09 -5.32
C GLY A 19 1.65 16.89 -4.04
N THR A 20 1.04 18.07 -3.91
CA THR A 20 1.12 18.96 -2.74
C THR A 20 0.37 18.38 -1.52
N PRO A 21 0.87 18.57 -0.28
CA PRO A 21 0.23 18.05 0.92
C PRO A 21 -1.00 18.88 1.35
N GLY A 22 -1.97 18.18 1.92
CA GLY A 22 -3.34 18.52 2.25
C GLY A 22 -3.93 17.46 3.20
N ARG A 23 -5.26 17.33 3.28
CA ARG A 23 -5.91 16.62 4.39
C ARG A 23 -5.70 15.10 4.32
N THR A 24 -5.56 14.46 5.49
CA THR A 24 -5.41 13.00 5.60
C THR A 24 -6.65 12.32 6.14
N THR A 25 -6.95 11.15 5.57
CA THR A 25 -7.97 10.23 6.05
C THR A 25 -7.41 9.46 7.21
N SER A 26 -8.17 9.45 8.30
CA SER A 26 -7.81 8.67 9.47
C SER A 26 -7.78 7.18 9.08
N LYS A 27 -6.75 6.46 9.51
CA LYS A 27 -6.66 4.99 9.46
C LYS A 27 -7.98 4.28 9.81
N ALA A 28 -8.78 4.87 10.69
CA ALA A 28 -10.09 4.36 11.09
C ALA A 28 -11.12 4.34 9.94
N GLY A 29 -11.14 5.36 9.07
CA GLY A 29 -12.05 5.41 7.92
C GLY A 29 -11.78 4.28 6.92
N ILE A 30 -10.51 4.09 6.55
CA ILE A 30 -10.11 3.01 5.63
C ILE A 30 -10.34 1.63 6.26
N ALA A 31 -10.01 1.46 7.53
CA ALA A 31 -10.27 0.21 8.25
C ALA A 31 -11.77 -0.12 8.32
N SER A 32 -12.64 0.88 8.51
CA SER A 32 -14.09 0.69 8.48
C SER A 32 -14.56 0.23 7.10
N THR A 33 -14.09 0.88 6.03
CA THR A 33 -14.42 0.48 4.65
C THR A 33 -14.03 -0.98 4.38
N ILE A 34 -12.81 -1.37 4.75
CA ILE A 34 -12.33 -2.75 4.58
C ILE A 34 -13.19 -3.73 5.39
N ALA A 35 -13.53 -3.39 6.63
CA ALA A 35 -14.35 -4.23 7.51
C ALA A 35 -15.77 -4.44 6.98
N GLU A 36 -16.34 -3.46 6.26
CA GLU A 36 -17.63 -3.59 5.58
C GLU A 36 -17.54 -4.47 4.32
N CYS A 37 -16.42 -4.41 3.60
CA CYS A 37 -16.23 -5.18 2.37
C CYS A 37 -15.95 -6.67 2.63
N LYS A 38 -15.35 -7.02 3.78
CA LYS A 38 -14.89 -8.39 4.06
C LYS A 38 -15.97 -9.48 4.02
N SER A 39 -17.25 -9.12 4.14
CA SER A 39 -18.38 -10.06 4.13
C SER A 39 -18.98 -10.25 2.73
N ILE A 40 -18.47 -9.55 1.72
CA ILE A 40 -18.92 -9.67 0.34
C ILE A 40 -18.30 -10.93 -0.28
N ASP A 41 -19.10 -11.69 -1.02
CA ASP A 41 -18.64 -12.90 -1.69
C ASP A 41 -17.60 -12.58 -2.78
N GLY A 42 -16.53 -13.36 -2.83
CA GLY A 42 -15.38 -13.13 -3.73
C GLY A 42 -14.39 -12.07 -3.25
N VAL A 43 -14.52 -11.53 -2.03
CA VAL A 43 -13.48 -10.69 -1.41
C VAL A 43 -12.42 -11.56 -0.75
N GLU A 44 -11.16 -11.29 -1.06
CA GLU A 44 -9.99 -11.85 -0.40
C GLU A 44 -9.31 -10.77 0.46
N LEU A 45 -9.24 -11.01 1.77
CA LEU A 45 -8.65 -10.08 2.72
C LEU A 45 -7.44 -10.73 3.42
N VAL A 46 -6.28 -10.11 3.30
CA VAL A 46 -5.07 -10.49 4.04
C VAL A 46 -4.73 -9.38 5.03
N GLU A 47 -4.79 -9.71 6.33
CA GLU A 47 -4.47 -8.78 7.41
C GLU A 47 -3.28 -9.27 8.23
N LEU A 48 -2.16 -8.56 8.09
CA LEU A 48 -1.00 -8.69 8.96
C LEU A 48 -1.07 -7.59 10.02
N GLY A 49 -1.63 -7.93 11.18
CA GLY A 49 -1.56 -7.10 12.37
C GLY A 49 -0.14 -7.02 12.93
N ARG A 50 0.06 -6.18 13.95
CA ARG A 50 1.38 -5.91 14.57
C ARG A 50 2.18 -7.15 14.94
N ALA A 51 1.54 -8.15 15.53
CA ALA A 51 2.21 -9.38 15.93
C ALA A 51 2.69 -10.19 14.72
N ALA A 52 1.82 -10.36 13.71
CA ALA A 52 2.14 -11.08 12.48
C ALA A 52 3.24 -10.35 11.68
N THR A 53 3.16 -9.02 11.57
CA THR A 53 4.20 -8.20 10.93
C THR A 53 5.53 -8.29 11.69
N ALA A 54 5.53 -8.34 13.02
CA ALA A 54 6.76 -8.52 13.79
C ALA A 54 7.36 -9.92 13.57
N ALA A 55 6.53 -10.97 13.52
CA ALA A 55 6.97 -12.32 13.21
C ALA A 55 7.57 -12.41 11.79
N LEU A 56 6.91 -11.81 10.80
CA LEU A 56 7.42 -11.73 9.42
C LEU A 56 8.79 -11.05 9.36
N LYS A 57 8.97 -9.91 10.05
CA LYS A 57 10.28 -9.24 10.14
C LYS A 57 11.33 -10.12 10.79
N GLY A 58 10.96 -10.89 11.82
CA GLY A 58 11.84 -11.85 12.46
C GLY A 58 12.30 -12.93 11.48
N ALA A 59 11.36 -13.51 10.73
CA ALA A 59 11.65 -14.53 9.72
C ALA A 59 12.57 -13.98 8.61
N ILE A 60 12.27 -12.80 8.05
CA ILE A 60 13.12 -12.14 7.06
C ILE A 60 14.52 -11.93 7.64
N ARG A 61 14.63 -11.41 8.87
CA ARG A 61 15.92 -11.19 9.55
C ARG A 61 16.75 -12.46 9.67
N LEU A 62 16.13 -13.61 9.94
CA LEU A 62 16.82 -14.89 10.01
C LEU A 62 17.23 -15.40 8.63
N ALA A 63 16.39 -15.21 7.62
CA ALA A 63 16.67 -15.63 6.25
C ALA A 63 17.78 -14.81 5.59
N THR A 64 17.92 -13.53 5.95
CA THR A 64 18.79 -12.58 5.24
C THR A 64 20.05 -12.20 6.02
N ILE A 65 20.46 -13.01 7.02
CA ILE A 65 21.64 -12.71 7.86
C ILE A 65 22.89 -12.47 6.98
N ASN A 66 23.04 -13.30 5.93
CA ASN A 66 24.18 -13.27 5.00
C ASN A 66 23.86 -12.60 3.67
N ASP A 67 22.68 -12.01 3.52
CA ASP A 67 22.22 -11.42 2.27
C ASP A 67 22.12 -9.88 2.42
N PRO A 68 22.95 -9.11 1.69
CA PRO A 68 22.90 -7.66 1.73
C PRO A 68 21.54 -7.10 1.26
N ASP A 69 20.90 -7.72 0.27
CA ASP A 69 19.64 -7.23 -0.31
C ASP A 69 18.49 -7.38 0.69
N GLY A 70 18.47 -8.51 1.41
CA GLY A 70 17.51 -8.73 2.48
C GLY A 70 17.66 -7.79 3.69
N ARG A 71 18.84 -7.19 3.91
CA ARG A 71 18.99 -6.13 4.93
C ARG A 71 18.32 -4.82 4.50
N GLU A 72 18.31 -4.51 3.22
CA GLU A 72 17.60 -3.33 2.69
C GLU A 72 16.09 -3.51 2.83
N VAL A 73 15.56 -4.70 2.53
CA VAL A 73 14.14 -5.05 2.79
C VAL A 73 13.78 -4.88 4.27
N LEU A 74 14.65 -5.27 5.19
CA LEU A 74 14.42 -5.05 6.63
C LEU A 74 14.42 -3.58 7.04
N LYS A 75 15.26 -2.75 6.42
CA LYS A 75 15.28 -1.30 6.67
C LYS A 75 13.97 -0.67 6.21
N LEU A 76 13.50 -1.03 5.02
CA LEU A 76 12.22 -0.61 4.47
C LEU A 76 11.06 -0.99 5.38
N MET A 77 11.05 -2.25 5.82
CA MET A 77 9.98 -2.75 6.67
C MET A 77 10.06 -2.26 8.12
N LYS A 78 11.18 -1.68 8.57
CA LYS A 78 11.44 -1.38 9.99
C LYS A 78 10.30 -0.62 10.64
N GLY A 79 9.80 0.43 10.00
CA GLY A 79 8.71 1.27 10.52
C GLY A 79 7.29 0.77 10.21
N ILE A 80 7.13 -0.28 9.39
CA ILE A 80 5.82 -0.86 9.06
C ILE A 80 5.27 -1.61 10.27
N ARG A 81 4.03 -1.31 10.67
CA ARG A 81 3.39 -1.91 11.85
C ARG A 81 2.29 -2.88 11.48
N SER A 82 1.61 -2.67 10.37
CA SER A 82 0.58 -3.59 9.87
C SER A 82 0.40 -3.41 8.38
N ILE A 83 0.04 -4.50 7.70
CA ILE A 83 -0.25 -4.52 6.27
C ILE A 83 -1.63 -5.13 6.10
N THR A 84 -2.49 -4.48 5.32
CA THR A 84 -3.79 -5.01 4.93
C THR A 84 -3.87 -4.99 3.41
N VAL A 85 -4.28 -6.10 2.82
CA VAL A 85 -4.53 -6.22 1.37
C VAL A 85 -5.96 -6.67 1.18
N LEU A 86 -6.73 -5.88 0.45
CA LEU A 86 -8.08 -6.20 0.02
C LEU A 86 -8.04 -6.41 -1.49
N ASP A 87 -8.34 -7.63 -1.91
CA ASP A 87 -8.53 -8.01 -3.32
C ASP A 87 -10.01 -8.35 -3.50
N TYR A 88 -10.63 -7.74 -4.50
CA TYR A 88 -12.04 -7.95 -4.81
C TYR A 88 -12.26 -8.22 -6.30
N GLU A 89 -11.23 -8.69 -7.01
CA GLU A 89 -11.32 -9.07 -8.42
C GLU A 89 -12.33 -10.20 -8.63
N ASN A 90 -12.48 -11.12 -7.68
CA ASN A 90 -13.38 -12.26 -7.83
C ASN A 90 -14.86 -11.94 -7.51
N CYS A 91 -15.16 -10.70 -7.09
CA CYS A 91 -16.53 -10.26 -6.81
C CYS A 91 -17.38 -10.16 -8.08
N SER A 92 -18.70 -10.09 -7.90
CA SER A 92 -19.63 -9.72 -8.98
C SER A 92 -19.32 -8.30 -9.49
N GLN A 93 -19.67 -7.99 -10.75
CA GLN A 93 -19.46 -6.64 -11.30
C GLN A 93 -20.12 -5.56 -10.43
N SER A 94 -21.37 -5.80 -10.00
CA SER A 94 -22.10 -4.85 -9.14
C SER A 94 -21.39 -4.62 -7.82
N ASP A 95 -20.79 -5.66 -7.24
CA ASP A 95 -20.09 -5.52 -5.96
C ASP A 95 -18.71 -4.88 -6.12
N ARG A 96 -17.99 -5.14 -7.22
CA ARG A 96 -16.76 -4.41 -7.55
C ARG A 96 -17.03 -2.91 -7.66
N GLU A 97 -18.07 -2.51 -8.39
CA GLU A 97 -18.44 -1.10 -8.54
C GLU A 97 -18.78 -0.46 -7.18
N LYS A 98 -19.53 -1.16 -6.31
CA LYS A 98 -19.84 -0.69 -4.95
C LYS A 98 -18.61 -0.56 -4.07
N ILE A 99 -17.71 -1.55 -4.11
CA ILE A 99 -16.47 -1.56 -3.32
C ILE A 99 -15.56 -0.43 -3.79
N SER A 100 -15.32 -0.31 -5.10
CA SER A 100 -14.53 0.77 -5.68
C SER A 100 -15.07 2.14 -5.27
N LEU A 101 -16.38 2.36 -5.36
CA LEU A 101 -17.01 3.63 -4.95
C LEU A 101 -16.84 3.91 -3.46
N LYS A 102 -16.94 2.89 -2.60
CA LYS A 102 -16.70 3.02 -1.15
C LYS A 102 -15.24 3.38 -0.84
N ILE A 103 -14.30 2.71 -1.50
CA ILE A 103 -12.87 2.98 -1.36
C ILE A 103 -12.56 4.40 -1.84
N GLU A 104 -13.04 4.80 -3.01
CA GLU A 104 -12.85 6.15 -3.55
C GLU A 104 -13.40 7.23 -2.65
N ARG A 105 -14.59 7.04 -2.06
CA ARG A 105 -15.14 7.96 -1.06
C ARG A 105 -14.29 8.02 0.20
N ALA A 106 -13.82 6.88 0.69
CA ALA A 106 -12.92 6.84 1.85
C ALA A 106 -11.57 7.51 1.52
N LEU A 107 -11.15 7.48 0.27
CA LEU A 107 -9.93 8.12 -0.21
C LEU A 107 -10.14 9.59 -0.63
N SER A 108 -11.38 10.03 -0.81
CA SER A 108 -11.70 11.39 -1.25
C SER A 108 -11.21 12.43 -0.22
N GLY A 109 -10.44 13.41 -0.69
CA GLY A 109 -9.86 14.44 0.15
C GLY A 109 -8.53 14.06 0.81
N ASN A 110 -7.96 12.89 0.49
CA ASN A 110 -6.55 12.60 0.72
C ASN A 110 -5.67 13.20 -0.36
N ASP A 111 -4.45 13.54 0.02
CA ASP A 111 -3.43 13.85 -0.97
C ASP A 111 -2.95 12.59 -1.65
N VAL A 112 -2.94 12.68 -2.97
CA VAL A 112 -2.27 11.71 -3.81
C VAL A 112 -0.80 12.12 -3.81
N LEU A 113 0.05 11.27 -3.24
CA LEU A 113 1.50 11.45 -3.27
C LEU A 113 2.05 11.12 -4.65
N ILE A 114 1.55 10.06 -5.26
CA ILE A 114 1.95 9.57 -6.58
C ILE A 114 0.68 9.08 -7.31
N GLU A 115 0.46 9.58 -8.53
CA GLU A 115 -0.44 8.97 -9.49
C GLU A 115 0.39 8.36 -10.62
N ALA A 116 0.25 7.06 -10.81
CA ALA A 116 0.84 6.33 -11.91
C ALA A 116 -0.27 5.98 -12.92
N SER A 117 0.01 6.15 -14.21
CA SER A 117 -0.90 5.75 -15.28
C SER A 117 -0.13 5.13 -16.43
N ASP A 118 -0.50 3.91 -16.81
CA ASP A 118 0.01 3.23 -18.01
C ASP A 118 -1.16 2.58 -18.75
N GLY A 119 -1.24 2.75 -20.07
CA GLY A 119 -2.28 2.12 -20.90
C GLY A 119 -3.75 2.41 -20.53
N GLY A 120 -4.03 3.39 -19.67
CA GLY A 120 -5.37 3.66 -19.13
C GLY A 120 -5.65 3.05 -17.75
N GLU A 121 -4.73 2.23 -17.24
CA GLU A 121 -4.75 1.76 -15.86
C GLU A 121 -4.22 2.86 -14.93
N LYS A 122 -4.88 3.04 -13.79
CA LYS A 122 -4.51 4.09 -12.82
C LYS A 122 -4.20 3.46 -11.48
N MET A 123 -3.02 3.76 -10.95
CA MET A 123 -2.66 3.45 -9.57
C MET A 123 -2.44 4.74 -8.81
N ARG A 124 -3.10 4.87 -7.66
CA ARG A 124 -2.96 6.04 -6.79
C ARG A 124 -2.36 5.64 -5.46
N ILE A 125 -1.41 6.44 -5.01
CA ILE A 125 -0.72 6.25 -3.75
C ILE A 125 -1.01 7.45 -2.87
N TYR A 126 -1.44 7.16 -1.65
CA TYR A 126 -1.79 8.14 -0.61
C TYR A 126 -0.89 7.93 0.60
N GLY A 127 -0.59 8.99 1.32
CA GLY A 127 0.19 8.93 2.55
C GLY A 127 0.45 10.32 3.13
N LEU A 128 1.00 10.36 4.34
CA LEU A 128 1.35 11.61 5.00
C LEU A 128 2.86 11.80 5.00
N VAL A 129 3.33 12.81 4.27
CA VAL A 129 4.75 13.21 4.30
C VAL A 129 5.02 14.02 5.57
N ASP A 130 5.99 13.57 6.36
CA ASP A 130 6.49 14.29 7.53
C ASP A 130 7.86 14.89 7.18
N ASP A 131 7.85 16.13 6.70
CA ASP A 131 9.03 16.88 6.25
C ASP A 131 10.10 17.05 7.34
N LYS A 132 9.73 16.93 8.62
CA LYS A 132 10.68 17.05 9.74
C LYS A 132 11.46 15.75 9.99
N THR A 133 10.90 14.62 9.59
CA THR A 133 11.48 13.30 9.89
C THR A 133 11.85 12.52 8.63
N ASP A 134 11.65 13.11 7.46
CA ASP A 134 11.90 12.52 6.13
C ASP A 134 11.22 11.15 5.96
N LYS A 135 9.95 11.08 6.37
CA LYS A 135 9.16 9.84 6.39
C LYS A 135 7.80 10.04 5.76
N VAL A 136 7.34 9.01 5.07
CA VAL A 136 5.93 8.84 4.72
C VAL A 136 5.27 7.97 5.76
N ARG A 137 4.18 8.45 6.36
CA ARG A 137 3.34 7.70 7.29
C ARG A 137 2.11 7.17 6.59
N ASP A 138 1.70 5.97 7.00
CA ASP A 138 0.44 5.33 6.65
C ASP A 138 0.13 5.39 5.13
N PHE A 139 0.80 4.50 4.40
CA PHE A 139 0.78 4.44 2.95
C PHE A 139 -0.41 3.60 2.46
N VAL A 140 -1.14 4.09 1.45
CA VAL A 140 -2.28 3.39 0.87
C VAL A 140 -2.15 3.40 -0.65
N MET A 141 -2.18 2.22 -1.26
CA MET A 141 -2.16 2.06 -2.71
C MET A 141 -3.53 1.55 -3.15
N TYR A 142 -4.08 2.17 -4.18
CA TYR A 142 -5.37 1.79 -4.74
C TYR A 142 -5.25 1.69 -6.26
N SER A 143 -5.59 0.50 -6.79
CA SER A 143 -5.74 0.24 -8.22
C SER A 143 -7.20 -0.14 -8.48
N PRO A 144 -8.03 0.79 -9.01
CA PRO A 144 -9.40 0.48 -9.40
C PRO A 144 -9.45 -0.58 -10.51
N SER A 145 -8.46 -0.56 -11.42
CA SER A 145 -8.38 -1.48 -12.56
C SER A 145 -8.10 -2.92 -12.12
N ASP A 146 -7.25 -3.09 -11.12
CA ASP A 146 -6.90 -4.41 -10.57
C ASP A 146 -7.86 -4.87 -9.47
N TYR A 147 -8.83 -4.05 -9.08
CA TYR A 147 -9.73 -4.33 -7.96
C TYR A 147 -8.97 -4.63 -6.66
N ALA A 148 -7.96 -3.81 -6.36
CA ALA A 148 -7.05 -4.03 -5.24
C ALA A 148 -6.79 -2.76 -4.42
N LEU A 149 -6.76 -2.92 -3.09
CA LEU A 149 -6.37 -1.90 -2.12
C LEU A 149 -5.33 -2.47 -1.16
N ILE A 150 -4.18 -1.80 -1.07
CA ILE A 150 -3.08 -2.16 -0.16
C ILE A 150 -2.89 -1.03 0.84
N CYS A 151 -2.95 -1.35 2.13
CA CYS A 151 -2.74 -0.41 3.23
C CYS A 151 -1.53 -0.84 4.05
N ILE A 152 -0.51 0.01 4.12
CA ILE A 152 0.70 -0.19 4.90
C ILE A 152 0.74 0.88 6.00
N PHE A 153 0.31 0.49 7.21
CA PHE A 153 0.30 1.40 8.34
C PHE A 153 1.62 1.38 9.10
N GLY A 154 2.16 2.54 9.43
CA GLY A 154 3.52 2.69 9.93
C GLY A 154 4.21 3.90 9.32
N SER A 155 5.52 3.82 9.18
CA SER A 155 6.31 4.84 8.50
C SER A 155 7.40 4.20 7.66
N ILE A 156 7.66 4.74 6.47
CA ILE A 156 8.77 4.37 5.61
C ILE A 156 9.62 5.64 5.40
N SER A 157 10.95 5.53 5.47
CA SER A 157 11.84 6.66 5.19
C SER A 157 11.89 6.95 3.70
N MET A 158 11.88 8.23 3.31
CA MET A 158 11.98 8.65 1.92
C MET A 158 13.29 8.17 1.28
N ASP A 159 14.41 8.22 2.02
CA ASP A 159 15.68 7.61 1.61
C ASP A 159 15.57 6.15 1.14
N ALA A 160 14.70 5.38 1.80
CA ALA A 160 14.55 3.97 1.47
C ALA A 160 13.65 3.78 0.24
N ILE A 161 12.64 4.65 0.06
CA ILE A 161 11.83 4.70 -1.16
C ILE A 161 12.70 5.11 -2.36
N ALA A 162 13.51 6.16 -2.20
CA ALA A 162 14.39 6.68 -3.23
C ALA A 162 15.39 5.63 -3.72
N LYS A 163 15.99 4.85 -2.80
CA LYS A 163 16.93 3.77 -3.15
C LYS A 163 16.30 2.68 -4.01
N ILE A 164 15.05 2.29 -3.74
CA ILE A 164 14.34 1.33 -4.58
C ILE A 164 14.09 1.93 -5.96
N ALA A 165 13.60 3.18 -6.01
CA ALA A 165 13.29 3.84 -7.27
C ALA A 165 14.52 4.13 -8.15
N SER A 166 15.73 4.10 -7.58
CA SER A 166 17.00 4.32 -8.28
C SER A 166 17.75 3.05 -8.68
N ASP A 167 17.27 1.86 -8.29
CA ASP A 167 17.83 0.56 -8.69
C ASP A 167 17.21 0.03 -10.02
N ASP A 168 16.50 0.90 -10.75
CA ASP A 168 16.00 0.69 -12.13
C ASP A 168 16.94 1.32 -13.18
#